data_AF-A0A931DDZ3-F1
#
_entry.id   AF-A0A931DDZ3-F1
#
_cell.length_a   1.000
_cell.length_b   1.000
_cell.length_c   1.000
_cell.angle_alpha   90.00
_cell.angle_beta   90.00
_cell.angle_gamma   90.00
#
_symmetry.space_group_name_H-M   'P 1'
#
loop_
_entity.id
_entity.type
_entity.pdbx_description
1 polymer ?
#
loop_
_entity_poly.entity_id
_entity_poly.type
_entity_poly.pdbx_seq_one_letter_code
_entity_poly.pdbx_strand_id
1 'polypeptide(L)'
;MDTSELARLTADLRGAQARVGPRAQLVVRKTAKDIQRSARTKAPVDTGRLKGSITTSDLRTVGQAGTLAAEVGPTVEYGIYVELGTSRMAAQPYLGPAADQHTPAFEAAMEALGAEVMNG
;
A
#
# COMPACT_ATOMS: atom_id res chain seq x y z
N MET A 1 -4.16 3.20 -42.29
CA MET A 1 -3.67 3.34 -40.90
C MET A 1 -2.20 3.67 -40.98
N ASP A 2 -1.78 4.82 -40.47
CA ASP A 2 -0.37 5.20 -40.42
C ASP A 2 0.33 4.38 -39.33
N THR A 3 1.25 3.51 -39.74
CA THR A 3 1.99 2.63 -38.83
C THR A 3 3.04 3.39 -38.02
N SER A 4 3.41 4.61 -38.45
CA SER A 4 4.41 5.44 -37.78
C SER A 4 3.86 6.17 -36.55
N GLU A 5 2.60 6.61 -36.58
CA GLU A 5 1.91 7.16 -35.41
C GLU A 5 1.73 6.09 -34.32
N LEU A 6 1.33 4.89 -34.73
CA LEU A 6 1.22 3.74 -33.82
C LEU A 6 2.57 3.42 -33.17
N ALA A 7 3.66 3.41 -33.95
CA ALA A 7 5.00 3.13 -33.44
C ALA A 7 5.47 4.18 -32.42
N ARG A 8 5.24 5.47 -32.68
CA ARG A 8 5.57 6.57 -31.74
C ARG A 8 4.79 6.43 -30.44
N LEU A 9 3.47 6.24 -30.51
CA LEU A 9 2.63 6.03 -29.33
C LEU A 9 3.13 4.85 -28.48
N THR A 10 3.52 3.73 -29.09
CA THR A 10 4.06 2.59 -28.33
C THR A 10 5.41 2.88 -27.66
N ALA A 11 6.26 3.72 -28.27
CA ALA A 11 7.55 4.09 -27.69
C ALA A 11 7.36 5.04 -26.50
N ASP A 12 6.46 6.02 -26.63
CA ASP A 12 6.14 6.98 -25.57
C ASP A 12 5.53 6.28 -24.36
N LEU A 13 4.54 5.39 -24.59
CA LEU A 13 3.93 4.57 -23.53
C LEU A 13 4.96 3.69 -22.79
N ARG A 14 5.91 3.07 -23.52
CA ARG A 14 6.99 2.27 -22.90
C ARG A 14 7.92 3.16 -22.07
N GLY A 15 8.28 4.33 -22.58
CA GLY A 15 9.10 5.31 -21.88
C GLY A 15 8.43 5.80 -20.59
N ALA A 16 7.14 6.11 -20.66
CA ALA A 16 6.33 6.51 -19.52
C ALA A 16 6.24 5.40 -18.46
N GLN A 17 5.96 4.15 -18.87
CA GLN A 17 5.97 3.00 -17.96
C GLN A 17 7.31 2.81 -17.25
N ALA A 18 8.43 2.95 -17.97
CA ALA A 18 9.77 2.78 -17.39
C ALA A 18 10.06 3.83 -16.30
N ARG A 19 9.51 5.05 -16.42
CA ARG A 19 9.65 6.11 -15.42
C ARG A 19 8.70 5.95 -14.24
N VAL A 20 7.45 5.58 -14.51
CA VAL A 20 6.37 5.56 -13.51
C VAL A 20 6.40 4.29 -12.65
N GLY A 21 6.77 3.13 -13.22
CA GLY A 21 6.79 1.85 -12.50
C GLY A 21 7.58 1.89 -11.19
N PRO A 22 8.86 2.29 -11.18
CA PRO A 22 9.65 2.38 -9.96
C PRO A 22 9.08 3.35 -8.91
N ARG A 23 8.44 4.44 -9.35
CA ARG A 23 7.82 5.42 -8.46
C ARG A 23 6.54 4.87 -7.83
N ALA A 24 5.73 4.14 -8.60
CA ALA A 24 4.54 3.47 -8.07
C ALA A 24 4.92 2.40 -7.03
N GLN A 25 6.00 1.64 -7.28
CA GLN A 25 6.54 0.71 -6.28
C GLN A 25 6.97 1.44 -5.00
N LEU A 26 7.63 2.59 -5.12
CA LEU A 26 8.04 3.40 -3.97
C LEU A 26 6.84 3.88 -3.15
N VAL A 27 5.79 4.36 -3.82
CA VAL A 27 4.54 4.79 -3.17
C VAL A 27 3.93 3.65 -2.36
N VAL A 28 3.76 2.47 -2.96
CA VAL A 28 3.21 1.29 -2.25
C VAL A 28 4.05 0.91 -1.03
N ARG A 29 5.38 0.83 -1.19
CA ARG A 29 6.30 0.45 -0.10
C ARG A 29 6.25 1.46 1.05
N LYS A 30 6.23 2.75 0.72
CA LYS A 30 6.15 3.84 1.70
C LYS A 30 4.82 3.79 2.45
N THR A 31 3.70 3.73 1.73
CA THR A 31 2.36 3.67 2.34
C THR A 31 2.23 2.47 3.26
N ALA A 32 2.71 1.28 2.86
CA ALA A 32 2.69 0.10 3.72
C ALA A 32 3.48 0.30 5.04
N LYS A 33 4.64 0.96 4.98
CA LYS A 33 5.43 1.30 6.18
C LYS A 33 4.77 2.36 7.06
N ASP A 34 4.12 3.34 6.45
CA ASP A 34 3.41 4.39 7.18
C ASP A 34 2.16 3.83 7.88
N ILE A 35 1.42 2.93 7.22
CA ILE A 35 0.32 2.16 7.82
C ILE A 35 0.84 1.29 8.96
N GLN A 36 1.93 0.53 8.75
CA GLN A 36 2.55 -0.29 9.80
C GLN A 36 2.87 0.56 11.04
N ARG A 37 3.46 1.74 10.85
CA ARG A 37 3.82 2.65 11.94
C ARG A 37 2.58 3.18 12.65
N SER A 38 1.59 3.69 11.92
CA SER A 38 0.35 4.21 12.51
C SER A 38 -0.44 3.12 13.24
N ALA A 39 -0.53 1.91 12.68
CA ALA A 39 -1.20 0.77 13.30
C ALA A 39 -0.51 0.38 14.61
N ARG A 40 0.82 0.39 14.66
CA ARG A 40 1.58 0.16 15.91
C ARG A 40 1.36 1.24 16.97
N THR A 41 1.10 2.48 16.56
CA THR A 41 0.79 3.58 17.50
C THR A 41 -0.63 3.45 18.04
N LYS A 42 -1.58 3.02 17.20
CA LYS A 42 -3.00 2.86 17.55
C LYS A 42 -3.30 1.56 18.30
N ALA A 43 -2.46 0.53 18.13
CA ALA A 43 -2.67 -0.76 18.75
C ALA A 43 -2.71 -0.64 20.28
N PRO A 44 -3.72 -1.24 20.94
CA PRO A 44 -3.79 -1.24 22.39
C PRO A 44 -2.59 -1.97 22.99
N VAL A 45 -2.12 -1.47 24.13
CA VAL A 45 -0.95 -1.99 24.82
C VAL A 45 -1.40 -2.72 26.08
N ASP A 46 -1.23 -4.03 26.05
CA ASP A 46 -1.22 -4.88 27.24
C ASP A 46 0.23 -5.30 27.53
N THR A 47 0.71 -6.35 26.85
CA THR A 47 2.12 -6.79 26.90
C THR A 47 3.00 -6.20 25.80
N GLY A 48 2.40 -5.47 24.85
CA GLY A 48 3.07 -4.99 23.63
C GLY A 48 3.25 -6.04 22.53
N ARG A 49 2.86 -7.31 22.75
CA ARG A 49 3.00 -8.39 21.76
C ARG A 49 2.21 -8.12 20.47
N LEU A 50 0.98 -7.62 20.57
CA LEU A 50 0.18 -7.23 19.40
C LEU A 50 0.93 -6.18 18.57
N LYS A 51 1.32 -5.07 19.20
CA LYS A 51 2.09 -3.99 18.56
C LYS A 51 3.36 -4.50 17.88
N GLY A 52 4.13 -5.36 18.55
CA GLY A 52 5.35 -5.95 17.99
C GLY A 52 5.11 -6.83 16.76
N SER A 53 3.93 -7.48 16.69
CA SER A 53 3.56 -8.40 15.61
C SER A 53 3.10 -7.74 14.32
N ILE A 54 2.78 -6.43 14.33
CA ILE A 54 2.29 -5.73 13.14
C ILE A 54 3.45 -5.52 12.17
N THR A 55 3.39 -6.17 11.02
CA THR A 55 4.44 -6.16 9.99
C THR A 55 3.85 -5.89 8.61
N THR A 56 4.73 -5.73 7.62
CA THR A 56 4.38 -5.75 6.20
C THR A 56 4.75 -7.10 5.59
N SER A 57 4.14 -7.45 4.45
CA SER A 57 4.70 -8.47 3.54
C SER A 57 6.10 -8.08 3.07
N ASP A 58 6.78 -8.98 2.34
CA ASP A 58 8.10 -8.70 1.77
C ASP A 58 8.02 -7.57 0.73
N LEU A 59 8.38 -6.36 1.14
CA LEU A 59 8.30 -5.18 0.27
C LEU A 59 9.19 -5.26 -0.96
N ARG A 60 10.18 -6.18 -1.02
CA ARG A 60 11.02 -6.38 -2.21
C ARG A 60 10.23 -6.96 -3.37
N THR A 61 9.10 -7.63 -3.10
CA THR A 61 8.23 -8.23 -4.12
C THR A 61 7.27 -7.24 -4.76
N VAL A 62 7.13 -6.03 -4.21
CA VAL A 62 6.30 -4.98 -4.81
C VAL A 62 6.81 -4.64 -6.20
N GLY A 63 5.93 -4.79 -7.20
CA GLY A 63 6.22 -4.60 -8.62
C GLY A 63 6.76 -5.82 -9.34
N GLN A 64 7.05 -6.91 -8.63
CA GLN A 64 7.39 -8.19 -9.26
C GLN A 64 6.13 -8.81 -9.89
N ALA A 65 6.30 -9.49 -11.02
CA ALA A 65 5.20 -10.07 -11.80
C ALA A 65 4.08 -9.07 -12.17
N GLY A 66 4.37 -7.76 -12.17
CA GLY A 66 3.40 -6.71 -12.51
C GLY A 66 2.42 -6.34 -11.38
N THR A 67 2.57 -6.90 -10.17
CA THR A 67 1.67 -6.62 -9.04
C THR A 67 2.21 -5.50 -8.16
N LEU A 68 1.43 -4.42 -7.99
CA LEU A 68 1.72 -3.31 -7.09
C LEU A 68 0.89 -3.42 -5.81
N ALA A 69 1.24 -4.36 -4.94
CA ALA A 69 0.53 -4.59 -3.69
C ALA A 69 1.49 -4.91 -2.54
N ALA A 70 1.09 -4.56 -1.33
CA ALA A 70 1.73 -4.95 -0.08
C ALA A 70 0.65 -5.19 0.97
N GLU A 71 0.88 -6.16 1.85
CA GLU A 71 -0.04 -6.48 2.95
C GLU A 71 0.51 -5.92 4.26
N VAL A 72 -0.38 -5.48 5.14
CA VAL A 72 -0.03 -4.98 6.48
C VAL A 72 -0.98 -5.61 7.49
N GLY A 73 -0.44 -6.24 8.52
CA GLY A 73 -1.26 -6.94 9.50
C GLY A 73 -0.45 -7.51 10.66
N PRO A 74 -1.13 -8.04 11.67
CA PRO A 74 -0.49 -8.71 12.79
C PRO A 74 -0.09 -10.14 12.38
N THR A 75 1.03 -10.64 12.90
CA THR A 75 1.36 -12.08 12.78
C THR A 75 0.78 -12.92 13.93
N VAL A 76 -0.05 -12.32 14.79
CA VAL A 76 -0.74 -13.02 15.87
C VAL A 76 -2.21 -13.18 15.51
N GLU A 77 -2.70 -14.42 15.61
CA GLU A 77 -4.08 -14.79 15.23
C GLU A 77 -5.14 -13.95 15.95
N TYR A 78 -4.91 -13.62 17.23
CA TYR A 78 -5.89 -12.87 18.00
C TYR A 78 -6.03 -11.39 17.59
N GLY A 79 -5.13 -10.87 16.73
CA GLY A 79 -5.14 -9.47 16.32
C GLY A 79 -6.42 -9.05 15.61
N ILE A 80 -7.09 -9.97 14.91
CA ILE A 80 -8.39 -9.71 14.26
C ILE A 80 -9.51 -9.52 15.27
N TYR A 81 -9.50 -10.27 16.37
CA TYR A 81 -10.50 -10.14 17.43
C TYR A 81 -10.34 -8.84 18.22
N VAL A 82 -9.12 -8.29 18.28
CA VAL A 82 -8.87 -6.96 18.84
C VAL A 82 -9.42 -5.88 17.91
N GLU A 83 -9.16 -5.99 16.60
CA GLU A 83 -9.63 -5.03 15.60
C GLU A 83 -11.16 -4.95 15.54
N LEU A 84 -11.83 -6.11 15.49
CA LEU A 84 -13.27 -6.21 15.21
C LEU A 84 -14.13 -6.40 16.47
N GLY A 85 -13.51 -6.72 17.61
CA GLY A 85 -14.21 -7.13 18.82
C GLY A 85 -14.77 -8.55 18.75
N THR A 86 -15.40 -8.96 19.84
CA THR A 86 -16.07 -10.26 19.99
C THR A 86 -17.35 -10.08 20.80
N SER A 87 -18.13 -11.14 20.99
CA SER A 87 -19.33 -11.10 21.86
C SER A 87 -19.03 -10.71 23.31
N ARG A 88 -17.77 -10.83 23.77
CA ARG A 88 -17.34 -10.57 25.15
C ARG A 88 -16.47 -9.32 25.31
N MET A 89 -16.03 -8.71 24.22
CA MET A 89 -15.05 -7.62 24.23
C MET A 89 -15.35 -6.64 23.09
N ALA A 90 -15.44 -5.35 23.41
CA ALA A 90 -15.61 -4.30 22.41
C ALA A 90 -14.39 -4.20 21.48
N ALA A 91 -14.64 -3.81 20.23
CA ALA A 91 -13.59 -3.56 19.24
C ALA A 91 -12.61 -2.47 19.71
N GLN A 92 -11.34 -2.67 19.42
CA GLN A 92 -10.27 -1.68 19.60
C GLN A 92 -9.50 -1.53 18.29
N PRO A 93 -10.08 -0.85 17.28
CA PRO A 93 -9.52 -0.80 15.94
C PRO A 93 -8.18 -0.07 15.90
N TYR A 94 -7.22 -0.63 15.18
CA TYR A 94 -5.86 -0.11 15.03
C TYR A 94 -5.36 -0.19 13.59
N LEU A 95 -5.77 -1.20 12.81
CA LEU A 95 -5.36 -1.37 11.40
C LEU A 95 -6.24 -0.59 10.44
N GLY A 96 -7.57 -0.74 10.52
CA GLY A 96 -8.52 0.00 9.69
C GLY A 96 -8.28 1.51 9.77
N PRO A 97 -8.29 2.10 10.97
CA PRO A 97 -8.00 3.53 11.11
C PRO A 97 -6.60 3.93 10.63
N ALA A 98 -5.61 3.04 10.67
CA ALA A 98 -4.27 3.31 10.14
C ALA A 98 -4.24 3.30 8.61
N ALA A 99 -4.97 2.40 7.97
CA ALA A 99 -5.16 2.39 6.52
C ALA A 99 -5.88 3.68 6.08
N ASP A 100 -7.04 3.98 6.68
CA ASP A 100 -7.85 5.16 6.35
C ASP A 100 -7.06 6.46 6.43
N GLN A 101 -6.17 6.58 7.43
CA GLN A 101 -5.31 7.75 7.59
C GLN A 101 -4.38 7.98 6.39
N HIS A 102 -3.94 6.92 5.72
CA HIS A 102 -2.94 6.99 4.64
C HIS A 102 -3.52 6.79 3.24
N THR A 103 -4.77 6.32 3.13
CA THR A 103 -5.47 6.15 1.84
C THR A 103 -5.47 7.43 0.98
N PRO A 104 -5.81 8.63 1.50
CA PRO A 104 -5.89 9.83 0.65
C PRO A 104 -4.54 10.20 0.02
N ALA A 105 -3.44 10.09 0.79
CA ALA A 105 -2.10 10.40 0.29
C ALA A 105 -1.62 9.35 -0.73
N PHE A 106 -1.98 8.08 -0.53
CA PHE A 106 -1.70 7.02 -1.49
C PHE A 106 -2.44 7.25 -2.81
N GLU A 107 -3.74 7.51 -2.76
CA GLU A 107 -4.57 7.77 -3.94
C GLU A 107 -4.05 8.97 -4.74
N ALA A 108 -3.79 10.10 -4.06
CA ALA A 108 -3.25 11.29 -4.72
C ALA A 108 -1.89 11.04 -5.39
N ALA A 109 -1.00 10.25 -4.75
CA ALA A 109 0.28 9.90 -5.33
C ALA A 109 0.15 8.98 -6.55
N MET A 110 -0.77 8.01 -6.51
CA MET A 110 -1.03 7.11 -7.64
C MET A 110 -1.73 7.82 -8.80
N GLU A 111 -2.65 8.74 -8.53
CA GLU A 111 -3.31 9.59 -9.53
C GLU A 111 -2.30 10.46 -10.27
N ALA A 112 -1.41 11.14 -9.53
CA ALA A 112 -0.36 11.97 -10.13
C ALA A 112 0.56 11.15 -11.06
N LEU A 113 0.88 9.91 -10.67
CA LEU A 113 1.66 8.99 -11.49
C LEU A 113 0.89 8.52 -12.73
N GLY A 114 -0.41 8.25 -12.60
CA GLY A 114 -1.27 7.88 -13.73
C GLY A 114 -1.42 9.01 -14.76
N ALA A 115 -1.58 10.24 -14.29
CA ALA A 115 -1.65 11.42 -15.15
C ALA A 115 -0.36 11.62 -15.96
N GLU A 116 0.81 11.33 -15.37
CA GLU A 116 2.10 11.39 -16.08
C GLU A 116 2.19 10.37 -17.23
N VAL A 117 1.58 9.19 -17.08
CA VAL A 117 1.53 8.19 -18.17
C VAL A 117 0.61 8.63 -19.31
N MET A 118 -0.47 9.35 -19.01
CA MET A 118 -1.41 9.80 -20.04
C MET A 118 -0.96 11.07 -20.77
N ASN A 119 -0.13 11.90 -20.14
CA ASN A 119 0.30 13.19 -20.66
C ASN A 119 1.71 13.18 -21.29
N GLY A 120 2.42 12.05 -21.26
CA GLY A 120 3.79 11.90 -21.73
C GLY A 120 3.93 10.90 -22.86
#